data_AF-A0A8D8DB07-F1
#
_entry.id   AF-A0A8D8DB07-F1
#
_cell.length_a   1.000
_cell.length_b   1.000
_cell.length_c   1.000
_cell.angle_alpha   90.00
_cell.angle_beta   90.00
_cell.angle_gamma   90.00
#
_symmetry.space_group_name_H-M   'P 1'
#
loop_
_entity.id
_entity.type
_entity.pdbx_description
1 polymer ?
#
loop_
_entity_poly.entity_id
_entity_poly.type
_entity_poly.pdbx_seq_one_letter_code
_entity_poly.pdbx_strand_id
1 'polypeptide(L)'
;MMEKILLRSKFRGSLLGALVGDCCGAPFEGQLMDSGTKIVLRNNLNKLEGPFFKAPFKKYTDDTAMTKCVANTLLDPNGYSQKLLAKNFVLEYFKDPRRGYGAAVGDVFDKLRKTKI
;
A
#
# COMPACT_ATOMS: atom_id res chain seq x y z
N MET A 1 16.10 25.20 9.82
CA MET A 1 14.78 24.89 10.42
C MET A 1 13.70 24.68 9.35
N MET A 2 13.53 25.61 8.40
CA MET A 2 12.58 25.47 7.28
C MET A 2 12.81 24.22 6.41
N GLU A 3 14.07 23.88 6.12
CA GLU A 3 14.40 22.70 5.30
C GLU A 3 13.92 21.38 5.92
N LYS A 4 14.09 21.19 7.23
CA LYS A 4 13.58 20.01 7.95
C LYS A 4 12.05 19.94 7.91
N ILE A 5 11.37 21.08 8.02
CA ILE A 5 9.90 21.16 7.91
C ILE A 5 9.45 20.77 6.50
N LEU A 6 10.11 21.30 5.47
CA LEU A 6 9.83 20.98 4.08
C LEU A 6 10.07 19.50 3.78
N LEU A 7 11.21 18.95 4.23
CA LEU A 7 11.54 17.54 4.03
C LEU A 7 10.52 16.63 4.71
N ARG A 8 10.14 16.93 5.96
CA ARG A 8 9.08 16.19 6.66
C ARG A 8 7.75 16.25 5.90
N SER A 9 7.40 17.40 5.34
CA SER A 9 6.20 17.53 4.51
C SER A 9 6.25 16.62 3.28
N LYS A 10 7.40 16.58 2.58
CA LYS A 10 7.61 15.69 1.43
C LYS A 10 7.46 14.22 1.80
N PHE A 11 8.13 13.74 2.85
CA PHE A 11 8.01 12.34 3.29
C PHE A 11 6.57 11.96 3.66
N ARG A 12 5.85 12.84 4.37
CA ARG A 12 4.44 12.61 4.70
C ARG A 12 3.57 12.60 3.45
N GLY A 13 3.77 13.56 2.55
CA GLY A 13 3.06 13.67 1.28
C GLY A 13 3.28 12.44 0.40
N SER A 14 4.49 11.93 0.32
CA SER A 14 4.81 10.72 -0.46
C SER A 14 4.09 9.48 0.09
N LEU A 15 4.17 9.23 1.40
CA LEU A 15 3.52 8.06 2.01
C LEU A 15 1.98 8.15 1.94
N LEU A 16 1.42 9.34 2.19
CA LEU A 16 -0.02 9.56 2.08
C LEU A 16 -0.50 9.49 0.63
N GLY A 17 0.28 10.04 -0.32
CA GLY A 17 -0.02 9.97 -1.74
C GLY A 17 -0.03 8.53 -2.25
N ALA A 18 0.94 7.70 -1.83
CA ALA A 18 0.96 6.28 -2.14
C ALA A 18 -0.28 5.55 -1.59
N LEU A 19 -0.64 5.80 -0.33
CA LEU A 19 -1.86 5.24 0.28
C LEU A 19 -3.14 5.67 -0.44
N VAL A 20 -3.25 6.95 -0.79
CA VAL A 20 -4.42 7.47 -1.53
C VAL A 20 -4.49 6.84 -2.91
N GLY A 21 -3.35 6.73 -3.61
CA GLY A 21 -3.25 6.08 -4.91
C GLY A 21 -3.70 4.62 -4.88
N ASP A 22 -3.20 3.84 -3.92
CA ASP A 22 -3.61 2.44 -3.69
C ASP A 22 -5.13 2.36 -3.44
N CYS A 23 -5.63 3.02 -2.41
CA CYS A 23 -7.05 2.95 -2.04
C CYS A 23 -7.99 3.42 -3.16
N CYS A 24 -7.62 4.46 -3.91
CA CYS A 24 -8.47 5.02 -4.96
C CYS A 24 -8.32 4.29 -6.30
N GLY A 25 -7.16 3.67 -6.55
CA GLY A 25 -6.86 2.93 -7.77
C GLY A 25 -7.38 1.50 -7.74
N ALA A 26 -7.33 0.83 -6.58
CA ALA A 26 -7.73 -0.58 -6.42
C ALA A 26 -9.12 -0.94 -7.00
N PRO A 27 -10.18 -0.10 -6.90
CA PRO A 27 -11.48 -0.40 -7.52
C PRO A 27 -11.47 -0.52 -9.05
N PHE A 28 -10.41 -0.03 -9.72
CA PHE A 28 -10.28 0.04 -11.17
C PHE A 28 -9.17 -0.88 -11.71
N GLU A 29 -8.52 -1.65 -10.85
CA GLU A 29 -7.47 -2.58 -11.24
C GLU A 29 -7.98 -3.60 -12.28
N GLY A 30 -7.19 -3.83 -13.34
CA GLY A 30 -7.51 -4.77 -14.40
C GLY A 30 -8.60 -4.32 -15.38
N GLN A 31 -9.16 -3.10 -15.23
CA GLN A 31 -10.16 -2.56 -16.16
C GLN A 31 -9.50 -1.91 -17.38
N LEU A 32 -10.01 -2.21 -18.57
CA LEU A 32 -9.63 -1.49 -19.79
C LEU A 32 -10.21 -0.08 -19.76
N MET A 33 -9.38 0.94 -19.95
CA MET A 33 -9.85 2.32 -20.02
C MET A 33 -10.39 2.63 -21.41
N ASP A 34 -11.65 3.01 -21.46
CA ASP A 34 -12.33 3.55 -22.65
C ASP A 34 -12.76 5.01 -22.43
N SER A 35 -13.47 5.57 -23.42
CA SER A 35 -13.97 6.95 -23.40
C SER A 35 -14.86 7.25 -22.19
N GLY A 36 -15.62 6.27 -21.69
CA GLY A 36 -16.53 6.42 -20.55
C GLY A 36 -15.82 6.35 -19.19
N THR A 37 -14.63 5.75 -19.15
CA THR A 37 -13.87 5.51 -17.93
C THR A 37 -13.49 6.80 -17.19
N LYS A 38 -13.21 7.89 -17.91
CA LYS A 38 -12.93 9.20 -17.29
C LYS A 38 -14.10 9.73 -16.47
N ILE A 39 -15.33 9.53 -16.95
CA ILE A 39 -16.55 9.96 -16.24
C ILE A 39 -16.75 9.09 -14.99
N VAL A 40 -16.54 7.78 -15.11
CA VAL A 40 -16.63 6.83 -14.00
C VAL A 40 -15.60 7.14 -12.90
N LEU A 41 -14.35 7.42 -13.27
CA LEU A 41 -13.29 7.82 -12.34
C LEU A 41 -13.67 9.11 -11.61
N ARG A 42 -14.08 10.15 -12.35
CA ARG A 42 -14.49 11.43 -11.76
C ARG A 42 -15.65 11.25 -10.79
N ASN A 43 -16.69 10.51 -11.18
CA ASN A 43 -17.86 10.26 -10.34
C ASN A 43 -17.50 9.48 -9.07
N ASN A 44 -16.51 8.58 -9.11
CA ASN A 44 -16.04 7.90 -7.91
C ASN A 44 -15.19 8.80 -7.01
N LEU A 45 -14.30 9.63 -7.58
CA LEU A 45 -13.52 10.59 -6.80
C LEU A 45 -14.40 11.64 -6.12
N ASN A 46 -15.48 12.09 -6.75
CA ASN A 46 -16.46 12.99 -6.14
C ASN A 46 -17.13 12.40 -4.89
N LYS A 47 -17.12 11.06 -4.71
CA LYS A 47 -17.65 10.41 -3.48
C LYS A 47 -16.70 10.55 -2.29
N LEU A 48 -15.47 11.02 -2.51
CA LEU A 48 -14.46 11.23 -1.46
C LEU A 48 -14.65 12.53 -0.69
N GLU A 49 -15.69 13.31 -1.00
CA GLU A 49 -15.98 14.59 -0.38
C GLU A 49 -17.48 14.78 -0.08
N GLY A 50 -17.80 15.85 0.64
CA GLY A 50 -19.18 16.23 0.96
C GLY A 50 -19.78 15.49 2.17
N PRO A 51 -21.04 15.82 2.53
CA PRO A 51 -21.68 15.37 3.77
C PRO A 51 -21.97 13.86 3.81
N PHE A 52 -21.90 13.19 2.67
CA PHE A 52 -22.17 11.75 2.54
C PHE A 52 -20.89 10.90 2.53
N PHE A 53 -19.71 11.52 2.48
CA PHE A 53 -18.45 10.79 2.54
C PHE A 53 -18.31 10.07 3.89
N LYS A 54 -17.97 8.78 3.85
CA LYS A 54 -17.62 7.98 5.02
C LYS A 54 -16.28 7.29 4.82
N ALA A 55 -15.40 7.45 5.81
CA ALA A 55 -14.11 6.78 5.83
C ALA A 55 -14.18 5.42 6.58
N PRO A 56 -13.38 4.43 6.18
CA PRO A 56 -12.53 4.43 4.98
C PRO A 56 -13.37 4.19 3.71
N PHE A 57 -13.14 4.99 2.66
CA PHE A 57 -13.78 4.79 1.35
C PHE A 57 -13.45 3.41 0.78
N LYS A 58 -12.17 3.05 0.84
CA LYS A 58 -11.65 1.74 0.45
C LYS A 58 -10.50 1.38 1.39
N LYS A 59 -10.38 0.09 1.69
CA LYS A 59 -9.20 -0.46 2.38
C LYS A 59 -8.05 -0.55 1.39
N TYR A 60 -6.84 -0.30 1.88
CA TYR A 60 -5.61 -0.44 1.10
C TYR A 60 -5.32 -1.90 0.75
N THR A 61 -4.48 -2.14 -0.27
CA THR A 61 -4.16 -3.47 -0.82
C THR A 61 -2.77 -3.95 -0.37
N ASP A 62 -2.18 -4.91 -1.08
CA ASP A 62 -0.83 -5.38 -0.84
C ASP A 62 0.23 -4.29 -1.05
N ASP A 63 0.01 -3.31 -1.94
CA ASP A 63 0.89 -2.15 -2.14
C ASP A 63 1.21 -1.45 -0.81
N THR A 64 0.17 -0.98 -0.09
CA THR A 64 0.36 -0.33 1.21
C THR A 64 0.80 -1.32 2.29
N ALA A 65 0.32 -2.58 2.25
CA ALA A 65 0.73 -3.60 3.22
C ALA A 65 2.25 -3.79 3.22
N MET A 66 2.82 -3.98 2.03
CA MET A 66 4.26 -4.16 1.82
C MET A 66 5.03 -2.86 2.07
N THR A 67 4.48 -1.71 1.68
CA THR A 67 5.08 -0.39 1.99
C THR A 67 5.28 -0.19 3.49
N LYS A 68 4.30 -0.59 4.32
CA LYS A 68 4.44 -0.53 5.78
C LYS A 68 5.55 -1.45 6.30
N CYS A 69 5.70 -2.65 5.75
CA CYS A 69 6.78 -3.56 6.12
C CYS A 69 8.16 -2.95 5.79
N VAL A 70 8.31 -2.31 4.64
CA VAL A 70 9.53 -1.58 4.27
C VAL A 70 9.81 -0.46 5.27
N ALA A 71 8.84 0.42 5.52
CA ALA A 71 8.99 1.54 6.43
C ALA A 71 9.36 1.09 7.85
N ASN A 72 8.67 0.08 8.39
CA ASN A 72 8.96 -0.46 9.71
C ASN A 72 10.35 -1.07 9.78
N THR A 73 10.81 -1.75 8.73
CA THR A 73 12.15 -2.35 8.70
C THR A 73 13.26 -1.32 8.59
N LEU A 74 13.03 -0.21 7.87
CA LEU A 74 13.96 0.92 7.82
C LEU A 74 14.06 1.68 9.15
N LEU A 75 13.00 1.63 9.96
CA LEU A 75 12.94 2.25 11.29
C LEU A 75 13.39 1.31 12.42
N ASP A 76 13.86 0.09 12.10
CA ASP A 76 14.33 -0.84 13.12
C ASP A 76 15.54 -0.25 13.85
N PRO A 77 15.55 -0.24 15.21
CA PRO A 77 16.64 0.36 15.98
C PRO A 77 17.98 -0.39 15.82
N ASN A 78 17.95 -1.65 15.36
CA ASN A 78 19.16 -2.43 15.08
C ASN A 78 19.67 -2.23 13.65
N GLY A 79 19.06 -1.30 12.90
CA GLY A 79 19.40 -1.01 11.52
C GLY A 79 18.67 -1.91 10.51
N TYR A 80 18.82 -1.55 9.23
CA TYR A 80 18.18 -2.26 8.14
C TYR A 80 18.75 -3.67 7.96
N SER A 81 17.85 -4.66 7.81
CA SER A 81 18.20 -6.04 7.47
C SER A 81 17.26 -6.57 6.40
N GLN A 82 17.83 -7.03 5.28
CA GLN A 82 17.09 -7.70 4.21
C GLN A 82 16.37 -8.96 4.72
N LYS A 83 17.00 -9.69 5.65
CA LYS A 83 16.40 -10.86 6.29
C LYS A 83 15.18 -10.47 7.13
N LEU A 84 15.27 -9.38 7.88
CA LEU A 84 14.13 -8.85 8.64
C LEU A 84 13.01 -8.38 7.71
N LEU A 85 13.34 -7.71 6.60
CA LEU A 85 12.35 -7.28 5.62
C LEU A 85 11.59 -8.48 5.02
N ALA A 86 12.32 -9.51 4.59
CA ALA A 86 11.73 -10.74 4.05
C ALA A 86 10.80 -11.42 5.08
N LYS A 87 11.24 -11.51 6.34
CA LYS A 87 10.43 -12.02 7.44
C LYS A 87 9.15 -11.19 7.63
N ASN A 88 9.25 -9.87 7.65
CA ASN A 88 8.11 -8.97 7.82
C ASN A 88 7.11 -9.09 6.65
N PHE A 89 7.58 -9.27 5.41
CA PHE A 89 6.69 -9.54 4.28
C PHE A 89 5.92 -10.85 4.43
N VAL A 90 6.61 -11.93 4.80
CA VAL A 90 5.97 -13.23 5.06
C VAL A 90 4.92 -13.10 6.16
N LEU A 91 5.25 -12.47 7.29
CA LEU A 91 4.32 -12.28 8.40
C LEU A 91 3.08 -11.47 7.99
N GLU A 92 3.26 -10.38 7.25
CA GLU A 92 2.13 -9.55 6.80
C GLU A 92 1.25 -10.27 5.78
N TYR A 93 1.84 -11.00 4.83
CA TYR A 93 1.10 -11.83 3.87
C TYR A 93 0.23 -12.87 4.57
N PHE A 94 0.80 -13.66 5.49
CA PHE A 94 0.01 -14.72 6.17
C PHE A 94 -0.96 -14.18 7.21
N LYS A 95 -0.79 -12.94 7.67
CA LYS A 95 -1.76 -12.26 8.53
C LYS A 95 -3.03 -11.90 7.77
N ASP A 96 -2.93 -11.47 6.50
CA ASP A 96 -4.07 -11.13 5.66
C ASP A 96 -3.76 -11.37 4.16
N PRO A 97 -3.83 -12.63 3.68
CA PRO A 97 -3.42 -12.98 2.32
C PRO A 97 -4.39 -12.48 1.25
N ARG A 98 -5.54 -11.91 1.65
CA ARG A 98 -6.63 -11.48 0.75
C ARG A 98 -6.50 -10.02 0.33
N ARG A 99 -5.31 -9.42 0.45
CA ARG A 99 -5.08 -8.01 0.13
C ARG A 99 -4.83 -7.68 -1.33
N GLY A 100 -4.75 -8.67 -2.22
CA GLY A 100 -4.49 -8.43 -3.65
C GLY A 100 -3.18 -8.98 -4.17
N TYR A 101 -2.37 -9.61 -3.31
CA TYR A 101 -1.08 -10.20 -3.69
C TYR A 101 -1.15 -11.03 -4.96
N GLY A 102 -0.27 -10.73 -5.92
CA GLY A 102 -0.11 -11.53 -7.13
C GLY A 102 0.26 -12.99 -6.82
N ALA A 103 -0.23 -13.92 -7.64
CA ALA A 103 -0.02 -15.37 -7.41
C ALA A 103 1.46 -15.73 -7.24
N ALA A 104 2.33 -15.18 -8.10
CA ALA A 104 3.76 -15.45 -8.07
C ALA A 104 4.45 -15.03 -6.76
N VAL A 105 4.01 -13.93 -6.13
CA VAL A 105 4.60 -13.52 -4.85
C VAL A 105 4.12 -14.39 -3.69
N GLY A 106 2.90 -14.93 -3.79
CA GLY A 106 2.40 -15.97 -2.87
C GLY A 106 3.34 -17.18 -2.80
N ASP A 107 3.77 -17.70 -3.95
CA ASP A 107 4.72 -18.82 -4.02
C ASP A 107 6.07 -18.49 -3.36
N VAL A 108 6.54 -17.24 -3.48
CA VAL A 108 7.77 -16.78 -2.83
C VAL A 108 7.58 -16.78 -1.31
N PHE A 109 6.48 -16.23 -0.80
CA PHE A 109 6.21 -16.19 0.64
C PHE A 109 6.02 -17.59 1.24
N ASP A 110 5.41 -18.52 0.52
CA ASP A 110 5.32 -19.92 0.92
C ASP A 110 6.70 -20.58 1.02
N LYS A 111 7.59 -20.34 0.05
CA LYS A 111 8.96 -20.86 0.08
C LYS A 111 9.77 -20.25 1.24
N LEU A 112 9.68 -18.94 1.43
CA LEU A 112 10.37 -18.24 2.53
C LEU A 112 9.84 -18.70 3.91
N ARG A 113 8.54 -18.97 4.05
CA ARG A 113 7.98 -19.50 5.30
C ARG A 113 8.58 -20.87 5.67
N LYS A 114 8.88 -21.72 4.68
CA LYS A 114 9.46 -23.06 4.90
C LYS A 114 10.92 -23.02 5.34
N THR A 115 11.67 -21.96 5.02
CA THR A 115 13.08 -21.83 5.41
C THR A 115 13.28 -21.28 6.83
N LYS A 116 12.20 -21.10 7.60
CA LYS A 116 12.21 -20.60 9.00
C LYS A 116 12.96 -19.27 9.17
N ILE A 117 12.81 -18.36 8.21
CA ILE A 117 13.26 -16.97 8.33
C ILE A 117 12.40 -16.21 9.35
#